data_AF-A0A836KQ92-F1
#
_entry.id   AF-A0A836KQ92-F1
#
_cell.length_a   1.000
_cell.length_b   1.000
_cell.length_c   1.000
_cell.angle_alpha   90.00
_cell.angle_beta   90.00
_cell.angle_gamma   90.00
#
_symmetry.space_group_name_H-M   'P 1'
#
loop_
_entity.id
_entity.type
_entity.pdbx_description
1 polymer ?
#
loop_
_entity_poly.entity_id
_entity_poly.type
_entity_poly.pdbx_seq_one_letter_code
_entity_poly.pdbx_strand_id
1 'polypeptide(L)'
;MGGAASKDRYDRAAVTGILTLHEQNVTSWPRLTAALKKLPSLRTISITDNPLRDPVPYAFTSLSLWSTLVSLDLSHNRLKCACALGSETPLPRSHAAEALTRVTTKPVGNTAYGSRQLPLESLNISGNDLHMLPPLLSARFPRLRRLICTDNKTALDIPVSLERCIGASRSLEVVALQRNGLQTFTIADDAVEKPFPALRELLLDQNHLGGTVSLGLVSGKESPILPSLKRITLDNQRGKGPLRRIDAAIFAHCPGLVCLSLQGNCNEGELRDSLAQSDTYRSWQERKKDVIDKKLHAGGQAELL
;
A
#
# COMPACT_ATOMS: atom_id res chain seq x y z
N MET A 1 28.88 11.81 9.18
CA MET A 1 27.88 12.83 8.77
C MET A 1 28.39 14.22 9.19
N GLY A 2 29.52 14.66 8.65
CA GLY A 2 30.15 15.92 9.06
C GLY A 2 31.06 16.44 7.96
N GLY A 3 30.48 17.22 7.06
CA GLY A 3 31.16 17.94 5.99
C GLY A 3 30.29 19.11 5.55
N ALA A 4 30.87 20.15 4.94
CA ALA A 4 30.16 21.37 4.52
C ALA A 4 28.91 21.05 3.68
N ALA A 5 29.00 20.07 2.77
CA ALA A 5 27.89 19.59 1.95
C ALA A 5 26.68 19.06 2.75
N SER A 6 26.91 18.52 3.96
CA SER A 6 25.82 18.10 4.83
C SER A 6 25.11 19.31 5.44
N LYS A 7 25.84 20.34 5.88
CA LYS A 7 25.26 21.54 6.51
C LYS A 7 24.40 22.30 5.50
N ASP A 8 24.93 22.55 4.31
CA ASP A 8 24.21 23.23 3.23
C ASP A 8 22.90 22.53 2.86
N ARG A 9 22.87 21.19 2.97
CA ARG A 9 21.66 20.41 2.70
C ARG A 9 20.57 20.67 3.75
N TYR A 10 20.90 20.65 5.04
CA TYR A 10 19.92 20.91 6.09
C TYR A 10 19.46 22.36 6.06
N ASP A 11 20.35 23.31 5.76
CA ASP A 11 20.01 24.72 5.63
C ASP A 11 19.06 24.96 4.44
N ARG A 12 19.33 24.34 3.28
CA ARG A 12 18.39 24.36 2.14
C ARG A 12 17.07 23.68 2.46
N ALA A 13 17.09 22.58 3.20
CA ALA A 13 15.87 21.87 3.59
C ALA A 13 15.00 22.71 4.53
N ALA A 14 15.61 23.53 5.40
CA ALA A 14 14.89 24.47 6.26
C ALA A 14 14.11 25.52 5.47
N VAL A 15 14.68 25.99 4.35
CA VAL A 15 14.05 26.99 3.47
C VAL A 15 13.02 26.37 2.53
N THR A 16 13.36 25.25 1.90
CA THR A 16 12.53 24.61 0.86
C THR A 16 11.45 23.68 1.42
N GLY A 17 11.60 23.21 2.65
CA GLY A 17 10.74 22.17 3.22
C GLY A 17 10.99 20.77 2.63
N ILE A 18 12.06 20.57 1.85
CA ILE A 18 12.39 19.31 1.19
C ILE A 18 13.77 18.84 1.65
N LEU A 19 13.83 17.63 2.20
CA LEU A 19 15.08 16.98 2.56
C LEU A 19 15.24 15.65 1.80
N THR A 20 16.33 15.54 1.04
CA THR A 20 16.70 14.31 0.33
C THR A 20 18.04 13.78 0.83
N LEU A 21 18.05 12.54 1.31
CA LEU A 21 19.20 11.81 1.82
C LEU A 21 19.36 10.49 1.07
N HIS A 22 19.71 10.54 -0.22
CA HIS A 22 19.96 9.34 -1.04
C HIS A 22 21.43 8.91 -0.94
N GLU A 23 21.71 7.65 -0.62
CA GLU A 23 23.07 7.09 -0.52
C GLU A 23 24.01 7.88 0.41
N GLN A 24 23.50 8.31 1.56
CA GLN A 24 24.26 9.16 2.51
C GLN A 24 24.86 8.36 3.67
N ASN A 25 24.85 7.03 3.57
CA ASN A 25 25.30 6.11 4.62
C ASN A 25 24.65 6.42 5.99
N VAL A 26 23.36 6.76 5.99
CA VAL A 26 22.60 6.98 7.22
C VAL A 26 22.35 5.63 7.88
N THR A 27 23.04 5.35 8.98
CA THR A 27 22.97 4.06 9.68
C THR A 27 22.15 4.11 10.98
N SER A 28 21.82 5.30 11.48
CA SER A 28 21.37 5.49 12.86
C SER A 28 20.20 6.45 12.96
N TRP A 29 19.06 5.95 13.46
CA TRP A 29 17.88 6.77 13.73
C TRP A 29 18.15 7.89 14.75
N PRO A 30 18.80 7.68 15.92
CA PRO A 30 19.07 8.78 16.86
C PRO A 30 19.74 10.00 16.23
N ARG A 31 20.75 9.77 15.37
CA ARG A 31 21.44 10.86 14.66
C ARG A 31 20.53 11.57 13.67
N LEU A 32 19.77 10.80 12.88
CA LEU A 32 18.81 11.33 11.93
C LEU A 32 17.71 12.14 12.65
N THR A 33 17.10 11.59 13.69
CA THR A 33 16.07 12.25 14.50
C THR A 33 16.59 13.54 15.12
N ALA A 34 17.82 13.56 15.64
CA ALA A 34 18.42 14.78 16.19
C ALA A 34 18.62 15.87 15.13
N ALA A 35 18.97 15.50 13.90
CA ALA A 35 19.08 16.45 12.79
C ALA A 35 17.70 16.96 12.34
N LEU A 36 16.74 16.08 12.17
CA LEU A 36 15.38 16.40 11.74
C LEU A 36 14.61 17.26 12.76
N LYS A 37 14.94 17.16 14.05
CA LYS A 37 14.36 18.02 15.10
C LYS A 37 14.58 19.52 14.82
N LYS A 38 15.61 19.87 14.07
CA LYS A 38 15.93 21.26 13.68
C LYS A 38 15.14 21.74 12.45
N LEU A 39 14.37 20.87 11.80
CA LEU A 39 13.65 21.13 10.57
C LEU A 39 12.13 20.91 10.76
N PRO A 40 11.45 21.72 11.58
CA PRO A 40 10.06 21.50 11.96
C PRO A 40 9.04 21.74 10.84
N SER A 41 9.46 22.36 9.74
CA SER A 41 8.60 22.77 8.62
C SER A 41 8.68 21.86 7.39
N LEU A 42 9.35 20.70 7.50
CA LEU A 42 9.51 19.77 6.37
C LEU A 42 8.16 19.27 5.87
N ARG A 43 8.00 19.29 4.55
CA ARG A 43 6.85 18.77 3.81
C ARG A 43 7.20 17.47 3.06
N THR A 44 8.45 17.34 2.63
CA THR A 44 8.92 16.14 1.92
C THR A 44 10.22 15.66 2.53
N ILE A 45 10.26 14.38 2.89
CA ILE A 45 11.47 13.69 3.32
C ILE A 45 11.67 12.47 2.43
N SER A 46 12.86 12.36 1.85
CA SER A 46 13.32 11.18 1.13
C SER A 46 14.62 10.70 1.76
N ILE A 47 14.62 9.47 2.28
CA ILE A 47 15.77 8.81 2.89
C ILE A 47 15.90 7.45 2.20
N THR A 48 16.52 7.46 1.03
CA THR A 48 16.59 6.28 0.16
C THR A 48 18.01 5.72 0.09
N ASP A 49 18.12 4.41 -0.14
CA ASP A 49 19.42 3.76 -0.36
C ASP A 49 20.40 3.98 0.81
N ASN A 50 19.89 3.87 2.04
CA ASN A 50 20.72 3.92 3.24
C ASN A 50 20.65 2.59 4.01
N PRO A 51 21.69 2.26 4.79
CA PRO A 51 21.70 1.03 5.57
C PRO A 51 20.90 1.14 6.90
N LEU A 52 19.75 1.80 6.93
CA LEU A 52 18.87 1.84 8.10
C LEU A 52 18.25 0.45 8.32
N ARG A 53 18.75 -0.29 9.33
CA ARG A 53 18.31 -1.65 9.66
C ARG A 53 17.28 -1.71 10.79
N ASP A 54 17.47 -0.84 11.77
CA ASP A 54 16.64 -0.82 12.97
C ASP A 54 15.21 -0.43 12.62
N PRO A 55 14.20 -0.98 13.32
CA PRO A 55 12.80 -0.55 13.18
C PRO A 55 12.66 0.96 13.28
N VAL A 56 11.70 1.52 12.55
CA VAL A 56 11.35 2.95 12.68
C VAL A 56 11.02 3.24 14.16
N PRO A 57 11.75 4.12 14.85
CA PRO A 57 11.55 4.34 16.27
C PRO A 57 10.45 5.37 16.51
N TYR A 58 9.79 5.26 17.66
CA TYR A 58 8.81 6.24 18.09
C TYR A 58 9.36 7.68 18.16
N ALA A 59 10.62 7.84 18.56
CA ALA A 59 11.28 9.15 18.60
C ALA A 59 11.32 9.86 17.23
N PHE A 60 11.32 9.10 16.12
CA PHE A 60 11.19 9.67 14.79
C PHE A 60 9.74 10.09 14.50
N THR A 61 8.76 9.30 14.93
CA THR A 61 7.33 9.56 14.68
C THR A 61 6.72 10.61 15.61
N SER A 62 7.42 11.00 16.68
CA SER A 62 7.02 12.07 17.60
C SER A 62 7.59 13.46 17.25
N LEU A 63 8.34 13.59 16.16
CA LEU A 63 8.89 14.87 15.71
C LEU A 63 7.78 15.85 15.29
N SER A 64 7.98 17.15 15.56
CA SER A 64 7.01 18.19 15.21
C SER A 64 6.78 18.32 13.70
N LEU A 65 7.77 17.96 12.87
CA LEU A 65 7.68 17.97 11.41
C LEU A 65 6.52 17.13 10.87
N TRP A 66 6.05 16.13 11.63
CA TRP A 66 4.92 15.30 11.21
C TRP A 66 3.63 16.08 11.04
N SER A 67 3.54 17.25 11.67
CA SER A 67 2.40 18.16 11.49
C SER A 67 2.39 18.90 10.16
N THR A 68 3.50 18.89 9.42
CA THR A 68 3.64 19.53 8.09
C THR A 68 4.00 18.53 6.99
N LEU A 69 4.42 17.31 7.35
CA LEU A 69 4.93 16.31 6.41
C LEU A 69 3.80 15.76 5.53
N VAL A 70 3.96 15.92 4.22
CA VAL A 70 3.03 15.47 3.18
C VAL A 70 3.54 14.20 2.50
N SER A 71 4.86 14.06 2.32
CA SER A 71 5.47 12.91 1.65
C SER A 71 6.66 12.37 2.42
N LEU A 72 6.66 11.05 2.62
CA LEU A 72 7.77 10.32 3.23
C LEU A 72 8.18 9.14 2.33
N ASP A 73 9.45 9.13 1.96
CA ASP A 73 10.09 8.04 1.26
C ASP A 73 11.21 7.45 2.14
N LEU A 74 11.05 6.18 2.54
CA LEU A 74 12.00 5.35 3.28
C LEU A 74 12.44 4.14 2.43
N SER A 75 12.35 4.24 1.11
CA SER A 75 12.59 3.11 0.21
C SER A 75 14.06 2.69 0.17
N HIS A 76 14.32 1.45 -0.21
CA HIS A 76 15.66 0.87 -0.37
C HIS A 76 16.55 1.02 0.86
N ASN A 77 15.98 0.82 2.04
CA ASN A 77 16.76 0.66 3.27
C ASN A 77 16.88 -0.83 3.63
N ARG A 78 16.98 -1.14 4.91
CA ARG A 78 16.99 -2.52 5.44
C ARG A 78 16.02 -2.63 6.61
N LEU A 79 14.95 -1.84 6.58
CA LEU A 79 13.99 -1.75 7.67
C LEU A 79 13.28 -3.09 7.78
N LYS A 80 13.33 -3.68 8.98
CA LYS A 80 12.59 -4.91 9.29
C LYS A 80 11.16 -4.65 9.73
N CYS A 81 10.90 -3.43 10.20
CA CYS A 81 9.62 -3.05 10.78
C CYS A 81 9.41 -1.52 10.68
N ALA A 82 8.19 -1.13 10.31
CA ALA A 82 7.76 0.26 10.23
C ALA A 82 6.48 0.53 11.05
N CYS A 83 6.12 -0.36 11.99
CA CYS A 83 4.86 -0.28 12.74
C CYS A 83 4.67 1.02 13.54
N ALA A 84 5.77 1.66 13.98
CA ALA A 84 5.71 2.94 14.67
C ALA A 84 5.10 4.06 13.80
N LEU A 85 5.11 3.94 12.47
CA LEU A 85 4.47 4.89 11.57
C LEU A 85 2.96 4.97 11.81
N GLY A 86 2.32 3.88 12.23
CA GLY A 86 0.88 3.85 12.47
C GLY A 86 0.48 3.90 13.95
N SER A 87 1.44 3.92 14.89
CA SER A 87 1.16 3.94 16.33
C SER A 87 1.49 5.29 16.98
N GLU A 88 0.55 5.83 17.76
CA GLU A 88 0.77 7.02 18.58
C GLU A 88 1.48 6.73 19.90
N THR A 89 1.53 5.47 20.30
CA THR A 89 2.26 5.04 21.50
C THR A 89 3.59 4.42 21.12
N PRO A 90 4.64 4.61 21.94
CA PRO A 90 5.86 3.84 21.83
C PRO A 90 5.49 2.36 21.89
N LEU A 91 5.73 1.64 20.80
CA LEU A 91 5.49 0.20 20.80
C LEU A 91 6.68 -0.50 21.50
N PRO A 92 6.44 -1.46 22.41
CA PRO A 92 7.48 -2.29 23.03
C PRO A 92 8.21 -3.16 22.00
N ARG A 93 9.45 -3.58 22.29
CA ARG A 93 10.37 -4.27 21.34
C ARG A 93 9.79 -5.52 20.63
N SER A 94 8.70 -6.09 21.10
CA SER A 94 7.91 -7.16 20.46
C SER A 94 6.95 -6.65 19.37
N HIS A 95 7.41 -5.71 18.53
CA HIS A 95 6.61 -4.88 17.62
C HIS A 95 5.68 -5.63 16.65
N ALA A 96 6.12 -6.78 16.15
CA ALA A 96 5.37 -7.56 15.16
C ALA A 96 4.16 -8.27 15.79
N ALA A 97 4.36 -8.90 16.94
CA ALA A 97 3.34 -9.69 17.61
C ALA A 97 2.18 -8.81 18.11
N GLU A 98 2.49 -7.66 18.71
CA GLU A 98 1.45 -6.74 19.18
C GLU A 98 0.68 -6.11 18.02
N ALA A 99 1.38 -5.69 16.96
CA ALA A 99 0.74 -5.18 15.76
C ALA A 99 -0.19 -6.24 15.14
N LEU A 100 0.27 -7.49 15.04
CA LEU A 100 -0.53 -8.63 14.60
C LEU A 100 -1.75 -8.85 15.51
N THR A 101 -1.60 -8.78 16.84
CA THR A 101 -2.72 -8.90 17.79
C THR A 101 -3.76 -7.79 17.57
N ARG A 102 -3.32 -6.54 17.36
CA ARG A 102 -4.23 -5.42 17.07
C ARG A 102 -5.00 -5.60 15.77
N VAL A 103 -4.38 -6.19 14.74
CA VAL A 103 -5.03 -6.43 13.44
C VAL A 103 -5.97 -7.64 13.49
N THR A 104 -5.61 -8.69 14.24
CA THR A 104 -6.36 -9.95 14.31
C THR A 104 -7.51 -9.93 15.32
N THR A 105 -7.44 -9.10 16.35
CA THR A 105 -8.58 -8.88 17.26
C THR A 105 -9.61 -7.97 16.58
N LYS A 106 -10.91 -8.29 16.75
CA LYS A 106 -12.05 -7.57 16.13
C LYS A 106 -11.90 -6.05 16.36
N PRO A 107 -12.14 -5.17 15.37
CA PRO A 107 -11.78 -3.77 15.51
C PRO A 107 -12.66 -3.20 16.61
N VAL A 108 -12.04 -2.62 17.63
CA VAL A 108 -12.72 -1.63 18.47
C VAL A 108 -13.06 -0.50 17.51
N GLY A 109 -14.31 -0.48 17.04
CA GLY A 109 -14.68 0.29 15.85
C GLY A 109 -14.29 1.75 16.02
N ASN A 110 -13.50 2.29 15.08
CA ASN A 110 -13.28 3.71 14.78
C ASN A 110 -13.43 4.74 15.93
N THR A 111 -13.12 4.38 17.17
CA THR A 111 -13.03 5.34 18.26
C THR A 111 -11.66 5.93 18.14
N ALA A 112 -11.62 7.01 17.35
CA ALA A 112 -10.57 8.00 17.37
C ALA A 112 -10.20 8.27 18.83
N TYR A 113 -9.07 7.71 19.26
CA TYR A 113 -8.44 8.08 20.52
C TYR A 113 -7.87 9.47 20.38
N GLY A 114 -8.71 10.51 20.24
CA GLY A 114 -8.30 11.93 20.24
C GLY A 114 -7.07 12.25 19.39
N SER A 115 -6.79 11.44 18.37
CA SER A 115 -5.48 11.32 17.77
C SER A 115 -5.23 12.50 16.85
N ARG A 116 -4.02 13.04 16.90
CA ARG A 116 -3.67 14.18 16.05
C ARG A 116 -3.58 13.67 14.62
N GLN A 117 -4.60 13.95 13.81
CA GLN A 117 -4.60 13.62 12.39
C GLN A 117 -3.45 14.34 11.69
N LEU A 118 -2.61 13.58 11.00
CA LEU A 118 -1.43 14.09 10.32
C LEU A 118 -1.67 14.21 8.80
N PRO A 119 -1.06 15.19 8.13
CA PRO A 119 -1.37 15.53 6.75
C PRO A 119 -0.65 14.66 5.70
N LEU A 120 -0.05 13.52 6.08
CA LEU A 120 0.70 12.69 5.15
C LEU A 120 -0.20 12.16 4.03
N GLU A 121 0.21 12.37 2.78
CA GLU A 121 -0.51 11.96 1.57
C GLU A 121 0.21 10.83 0.81
N SER A 122 1.54 10.72 0.95
CA SER A 122 2.33 9.71 0.25
C SER A 122 3.33 9.04 1.17
N LEU A 123 3.29 7.71 1.21
CA LEU A 123 4.23 6.88 1.96
C LEU A 123 4.84 5.83 1.03
N ASN A 124 6.17 5.87 0.89
CA ASN A 124 6.94 4.84 0.20
C ASN A 124 7.88 4.13 1.18
N ILE A 125 7.72 2.81 1.30
CA ILE A 125 8.50 1.92 2.17
C ILE A 125 9.04 0.71 1.40
N SER A 126 9.17 0.84 0.08
CA SER A 126 9.64 -0.22 -0.83
C SER A 126 11.10 -0.62 -0.62
N GLY A 127 11.54 -1.76 -1.14
CA GLY A 127 12.96 -2.15 -1.14
C GLY A 127 13.52 -2.42 0.26
N ASN A 128 12.69 -2.74 1.25
CA ASN A 128 13.09 -3.00 2.63
C ASN A 128 13.05 -4.50 2.96
N ASP A 129 13.21 -4.84 4.24
CA ASP A 129 13.09 -6.22 4.75
C ASP A 129 11.81 -6.36 5.59
N LEU A 130 10.73 -5.66 5.22
CA LEU A 130 9.48 -5.62 6.00
C LEU A 130 8.74 -6.96 5.91
N HIS A 131 8.22 -7.41 7.05
CA HIS A 131 7.37 -8.60 7.15
C HIS A 131 5.88 -8.25 7.31
N MET A 132 5.54 -6.98 7.62
CA MET A 132 4.16 -6.52 7.72
C MET A 132 4.05 -5.03 7.37
N LEU A 133 2.85 -4.60 6.98
CA LEU A 133 2.52 -3.18 6.81
C LEU A 133 2.38 -2.50 8.18
N PRO A 134 2.64 -1.18 8.28
CA PRO A 134 2.34 -0.44 9.50
C PRO A 134 0.84 -0.49 9.80
N PRO A 135 0.42 -0.87 11.01
CA PRO A 135 -1.00 -0.99 11.34
C PRO A 135 -1.64 0.39 11.53
N LEU A 136 -2.94 0.54 11.31
CA LEU A 136 -3.69 1.78 11.62
C LEU A 136 -3.19 3.05 10.89
N LEU A 137 -2.54 2.91 9.74
CA LEU A 137 -2.08 4.05 8.93
C LEU A 137 -3.22 5.03 8.62
N SER A 138 -4.40 4.54 8.28
CA SER A 138 -5.55 5.36 7.89
C SER A 138 -6.12 6.18 9.06
N ALA A 139 -5.97 5.69 10.29
CA ALA A 139 -6.39 6.43 11.48
C ALA A 139 -5.47 7.60 11.78
N ARG A 140 -4.16 7.41 11.59
CA ARG A 140 -3.14 8.45 11.83
C ARG A 140 -3.00 9.42 10.65
N PHE A 141 -3.09 8.91 9.43
CA PHE A 141 -2.93 9.62 8.17
C PHE A 141 -4.23 9.52 7.35
N PRO A 142 -5.32 10.20 7.77
CA PRO A 142 -6.61 10.12 7.07
C PRO A 142 -6.60 10.78 5.69
N ARG A 143 -5.48 11.42 5.31
CA ARG A 143 -5.22 11.99 3.99
C ARG A 143 -4.29 11.13 3.13
N LEU A 144 -3.88 9.95 3.59
CA LEU A 144 -2.97 9.09 2.83
C LEU A 144 -3.63 8.67 1.52
N ARG A 145 -3.02 9.03 0.39
CA ARG A 145 -3.49 8.75 -0.97
C ARG A 145 -2.68 7.64 -1.62
N ARG A 146 -1.39 7.56 -1.31
CA ARG A 146 -0.47 6.59 -1.93
C ARG A 146 0.27 5.80 -0.86
N LEU A 147 0.08 4.49 -0.88
CA LEU A 147 0.87 3.54 -0.11
C LEU A 147 1.67 2.66 -1.09
N ILE A 148 2.99 2.84 -1.08
CA ILE A 148 3.90 2.10 -1.94
C ILE A 148 4.80 1.25 -1.04
N CYS A 149 4.65 -0.07 -1.15
CA CYS A 149 5.41 -1.05 -0.39
C CYS A 149 5.73 -2.18 -1.36
N THR A 150 6.76 -2.00 -2.19
CA THR A 150 7.16 -2.96 -3.23
C THR A 150 8.54 -3.53 -2.95
N ASP A 151 8.90 -4.64 -3.58
CA ASP A 151 10.27 -5.18 -3.53
C ASP A 151 10.80 -5.44 -2.09
N ASN A 152 9.94 -5.88 -1.16
CA ASN A 152 10.45 -6.30 0.16
C ASN A 152 11.04 -7.71 0.10
N LYS A 153 12.19 -7.88 0.75
CA LYS A 153 12.92 -9.16 0.71
C LYS A 153 12.30 -10.24 1.58
N THR A 154 11.58 -9.84 2.62
CA THR A 154 10.81 -10.76 3.46
C THR A 154 9.42 -10.85 2.89
N ALA A 155 8.83 -12.05 2.91
CA ALA A 155 7.44 -12.23 2.52
C ALA A 155 6.56 -11.36 3.43
N LEU A 156 5.78 -10.47 2.82
CA LEU A 156 4.88 -9.58 3.53
C LEU A 156 3.65 -10.37 3.98
N ASP A 157 3.31 -10.24 5.25
CA ASP A 157 2.08 -10.75 5.82
C ASP A 157 1.05 -9.62 5.91
N ILE A 158 -0.14 -9.87 5.35
CA ILE A 158 -1.31 -8.99 5.46
C ILE A 158 -2.40 -9.85 6.12
N PRO A 159 -2.41 -9.91 7.46
CA PRO A 159 -3.30 -10.79 8.19
C PRO A 159 -4.75 -10.34 8.01
N VAL A 160 -5.63 -11.30 7.75
CA VAL A 160 -7.08 -11.11 7.56
C VAL A 160 -7.43 -10.31 6.29
N SER A 161 -7.19 -9.00 6.28
CA SER A 161 -7.47 -8.12 5.14
C SER A 161 -6.71 -6.79 5.23
N LEU A 162 -6.56 -6.10 4.09
CA LEU A 162 -5.89 -4.80 4.02
C LEU A 162 -6.59 -3.78 4.92
N GLU A 163 -7.93 -3.75 4.91
CA GLU A 163 -8.75 -2.88 5.77
C GLU A 163 -8.43 -3.07 7.24
N ARG A 164 -8.31 -4.31 7.72
CA ARG A 164 -7.92 -4.59 9.11
C ARG A 164 -6.50 -4.17 9.42
N CYS A 165 -5.59 -4.36 8.47
CA CYS A 165 -4.19 -4.05 8.64
C CYS A 165 -3.98 -2.53 8.75
N ILE A 166 -4.34 -1.78 7.70
CA ILE A 166 -4.04 -0.34 7.63
C ILE A 166 -5.19 0.55 8.09
N GLY A 167 -6.41 0.01 8.25
CA GLY A 167 -7.64 0.74 8.51
C GLY A 167 -8.36 1.19 7.23
N ALA A 168 -9.69 1.24 7.26
CA ALA A 168 -10.48 1.85 6.19
C ALA A 168 -10.06 3.30 5.92
N SER A 169 -9.99 3.70 4.65
CA SER A 169 -9.53 5.04 4.25
C SER A 169 -10.38 5.62 3.13
N ARG A 170 -10.86 6.85 3.34
CA ARG A 170 -11.62 7.60 2.33
C ARG A 170 -10.73 8.27 1.28
N SER A 171 -9.42 8.39 1.53
CA SER A 171 -8.48 9.10 0.65
C SER A 171 -7.55 8.19 -0.14
N LEU A 172 -7.41 6.92 0.24
CA LEU A 172 -6.43 6.02 -0.35
C LEU A 172 -6.79 5.73 -1.81
N GLU A 173 -5.92 6.12 -2.73
CA GLU A 173 -6.10 6.03 -4.18
C GLU A 173 -5.23 4.93 -4.81
N VAL A 174 -4.01 4.74 -4.30
CA VAL A 174 -3.03 3.81 -4.87
C VAL A 174 -2.45 2.93 -3.78
N VAL A 175 -2.53 1.61 -3.99
CA VAL A 175 -1.89 0.59 -3.17
C VAL A 175 -0.99 -0.25 -4.07
N ALA A 176 0.31 -0.13 -3.87
CA ALA A 176 1.33 -0.85 -4.62
C ALA A 176 2.03 -1.86 -3.69
N LEU A 177 1.79 -3.14 -3.95
CA LEU A 177 2.25 -4.28 -3.16
C LEU A 177 2.96 -5.34 -4.03
N GLN A 178 3.52 -4.93 -5.16
CA GLN A 178 4.26 -5.83 -6.05
C GLN A 178 5.50 -6.42 -5.35
N ARG A 179 5.87 -7.65 -5.72
CA ARG A 179 7.12 -8.29 -5.29
C ARG A 179 7.29 -8.35 -3.77
N ASN A 180 6.26 -8.79 -3.06
CA ASN A 180 6.31 -8.99 -1.62
C ASN A 180 6.06 -10.45 -1.21
N GLY A 181 6.00 -11.38 -2.17
CA GLY A 181 5.77 -12.80 -1.88
C GLY A 181 4.41 -13.10 -1.23
N LEU A 182 3.40 -12.24 -1.43
CA LEU A 182 2.05 -12.44 -0.90
C LEU A 182 1.47 -13.76 -1.41
N GLN A 183 1.00 -14.62 -0.50
CA GLN A 183 0.39 -15.91 -0.86
C GLN A 183 -1.12 -15.79 -1.04
N THR A 184 -1.75 -14.90 -0.26
CA THR A 184 -3.17 -14.55 -0.32
C THR A 184 -3.30 -13.04 -0.19
N PHE A 185 -4.43 -12.50 -0.67
CA PHE A 185 -4.72 -11.08 -0.52
C PHE A 185 -6.23 -10.83 -0.50
N THR A 186 -6.67 -10.07 0.51
CA THR A 186 -8.07 -9.70 0.76
C THR A 186 -8.11 -8.21 1.05
N ILE A 187 -9.04 -7.47 0.43
CA ILE A 187 -9.15 -6.02 0.64
C ILE A 187 -9.86 -5.72 1.95
N ALA A 188 -11.00 -6.34 2.20
CA ALA A 188 -11.78 -6.16 3.42
C ALA A 188 -12.62 -7.40 3.72
N ASP A 189 -13.05 -7.49 4.98
CA ASP A 189 -14.04 -8.47 5.41
C ASP A 189 -15.44 -8.00 5.00
N ASP A 190 -16.40 -8.92 4.95
CA ASP A 190 -17.77 -8.63 4.56
C ASP A 190 -18.51 -7.63 5.47
N ALA A 191 -17.97 -7.33 6.65
CA ALA A 191 -18.60 -6.44 7.63
C ALA A 191 -18.43 -4.95 7.32
N VAL A 192 -17.52 -4.56 6.43
CA VAL A 192 -17.17 -3.14 6.20
C VAL A 192 -17.75 -2.64 4.88
N GLU A 193 -18.69 -1.70 4.97
CA GLU A 193 -19.20 -1.01 3.78
C GLU A 193 -18.15 -0.04 3.23
N LYS A 194 -17.75 -0.24 1.97
CA LYS A 194 -16.88 0.66 1.20
C LYS A 194 -15.60 1.05 1.97
N PRO A 195 -14.68 0.09 2.22
CA PRO A 195 -13.47 0.32 3.01
C PRO A 195 -12.53 1.35 2.38
N PHE A 196 -12.50 1.43 1.04
CA PHE A 196 -11.62 2.31 0.27
C PHE A 196 -12.36 2.94 -0.92
N PRO A 197 -13.28 3.89 -0.70
CA PRO A 197 -14.13 4.44 -1.75
C PRO A 197 -13.35 5.21 -2.84
N ALA A 198 -12.16 5.71 -2.53
CA ALA A 198 -11.30 6.44 -3.45
C ALA A 198 -10.25 5.57 -4.16
N LEU A 199 -10.14 4.27 -3.83
CA LEU A 199 -9.11 3.39 -4.38
C LEU A 199 -9.28 3.28 -5.90
N ARG A 200 -8.21 3.57 -6.63
CA ARG A 200 -8.16 3.59 -8.10
C ARG A 200 -7.24 2.51 -8.65
N GLU A 201 -6.13 2.26 -7.98
CA GLU A 201 -5.10 1.33 -8.45
C GLU A 201 -4.68 0.39 -7.32
N LEU A 202 -4.73 -0.91 -7.64
CA LEU A 202 -4.26 -1.99 -6.79
C LEU A 202 -3.25 -2.83 -7.59
N LEU A 203 -1.98 -2.74 -7.22
CA LEU A 203 -0.90 -3.37 -7.95
C LEU A 203 -0.32 -4.53 -7.13
N LEU A 204 -0.48 -5.75 -7.63
CA LEU A 204 -0.17 -7.00 -6.91
C LEU A 204 0.76 -7.93 -7.73
N ASP A 205 1.46 -7.37 -8.72
CA ASP A 205 2.33 -8.13 -9.61
C ASP A 205 3.47 -8.84 -8.89
N GLN A 206 3.92 -9.95 -9.46
CA GLN A 206 5.12 -10.67 -9.03
C GLN A 206 5.06 -11.08 -7.55
N ASN A 207 3.87 -11.48 -7.10
CA ASN A 207 3.66 -12.10 -5.79
C ASN A 207 3.58 -13.63 -5.93
N HIS A 208 3.17 -14.30 -4.85
CA HIS A 208 2.99 -15.75 -4.79
C HIS A 208 1.51 -16.13 -4.72
N LEU A 209 0.63 -15.29 -5.28
CA LEU A 209 -0.81 -15.52 -5.23
C LEU A 209 -1.17 -16.76 -6.05
N GLY A 210 -1.91 -17.68 -5.45
CA GLY A 210 -2.34 -18.93 -6.09
C GLY A 210 -3.81 -19.23 -5.81
N GLY A 211 -4.36 -20.26 -6.48
CA GLY A 211 -5.76 -20.63 -6.28
C GLY A 211 -6.72 -19.59 -6.86
N THR A 212 -7.68 -19.13 -6.06
CA THR A 212 -8.68 -18.14 -6.51
C THR A 212 -8.43 -16.78 -5.87
N VAL A 213 -8.34 -15.72 -6.67
CA VAL A 213 -8.30 -14.34 -6.17
C VAL A 213 -9.70 -13.74 -6.20
N SER A 214 -10.25 -13.46 -5.01
CA SER A 214 -11.56 -12.83 -4.84
C SER A 214 -11.50 -11.42 -4.24
N LEU A 215 -10.34 -10.98 -3.75
CA LEU A 215 -10.16 -9.74 -2.99
C LEU A 215 -11.05 -9.64 -1.73
N GLY A 216 -11.65 -10.75 -1.28
CA GLY A 216 -12.65 -10.75 -0.18
C GLY A 216 -14.04 -10.31 -0.59
N LEU A 217 -14.31 -10.21 -1.90
CA LEU A 217 -15.58 -9.75 -2.43
C LEU A 217 -16.50 -10.96 -2.66
N VAL A 218 -17.63 -11.00 -1.95
CA VAL A 218 -18.60 -12.11 -2.07
C VAL A 218 -19.77 -11.72 -2.96
N SER A 219 -20.08 -12.60 -3.92
CA SER A 219 -21.25 -12.46 -4.81
C SER A 219 -22.55 -12.44 -3.99
N GLY A 220 -23.38 -11.40 -4.16
CA GLY A 220 -24.69 -11.27 -3.51
C GLY A 220 -24.96 -9.93 -2.84
N LYS A 221 -23.96 -9.07 -2.67
CA LYS A 221 -24.16 -7.70 -2.20
C LYS A 221 -24.55 -6.78 -3.35
N GLU A 222 -25.67 -6.08 -3.21
CA GLU A 222 -26.23 -5.20 -4.25
C GLU A 222 -25.39 -3.94 -4.51
N SER A 223 -24.49 -3.57 -3.58
CA SER A 223 -23.72 -2.32 -3.65
C SER A 223 -22.25 -2.52 -4.03
N PRO A 224 -21.67 -1.62 -4.86
CA PRO A 224 -20.25 -1.66 -5.18
C PRO A 224 -19.40 -1.32 -3.95
N ILE A 225 -18.45 -2.21 -3.64
CA ILE A 225 -17.53 -2.07 -2.49
C ILE A 225 -16.37 -1.13 -2.85
N LEU A 226 -15.89 -1.17 -4.11
CA LEU A 226 -14.76 -0.38 -4.61
C LEU A 226 -15.19 0.40 -5.86
N PRO A 227 -16.05 1.43 -5.69
CA PRO A 227 -16.68 2.12 -6.81
C PRO A 227 -15.68 2.84 -7.74
N SER A 228 -14.54 3.28 -7.19
CA SER A 228 -13.54 4.05 -7.93
C SER A 228 -12.41 3.22 -8.52
N LEU A 229 -12.37 1.90 -8.29
CA LEU A 229 -11.24 1.06 -8.68
C LEU A 229 -11.21 0.93 -10.20
N LYS A 230 -10.08 1.31 -10.81
CA LYS A 230 -9.89 1.34 -12.27
C LYS A 230 -8.90 0.31 -12.77
N ARG A 231 -7.89 -0.02 -11.96
CA ARG A 231 -6.79 -0.91 -12.34
C ARG A 231 -6.49 -1.91 -11.25
N ILE A 232 -6.42 -3.17 -11.64
CA ILE A 232 -5.83 -4.26 -10.86
C ILE A 232 -4.73 -4.89 -11.73
N THR A 233 -3.56 -5.13 -11.18
CA THR A 233 -2.50 -5.89 -11.85
C THR A 233 -2.11 -7.09 -11.00
N LEU A 234 -2.10 -8.26 -11.63
CA LEU A 234 -1.82 -9.57 -11.03
C LEU A 234 -0.81 -10.33 -11.89
N ASP A 235 0.11 -9.60 -12.53
CA ASP A 235 1.03 -10.16 -13.50
C ASP A 235 2.07 -11.06 -12.83
N ASN A 236 2.53 -12.07 -13.56
CA ASN A 236 3.69 -12.89 -13.20
C ASN A 236 3.63 -13.47 -11.77
N GLN A 237 2.52 -14.08 -11.34
CA GLN A 237 2.46 -14.74 -10.03
C GLN A 237 3.32 -16.02 -10.03
N ARG A 238 4.11 -16.21 -8.97
CA ARG A 238 5.10 -17.31 -8.84
C ARG A 238 4.91 -18.13 -7.57
N GLY A 239 3.66 -18.33 -7.16
CA GLY A 239 3.34 -19.14 -5.97
C GLY A 239 3.66 -20.63 -6.12
N LYS A 240 3.53 -21.38 -5.02
CA LYS A 240 3.69 -22.86 -5.04
C LYS A 240 2.70 -23.55 -5.97
N GLY A 241 1.53 -22.93 -6.19
CA GLY A 241 0.56 -23.33 -7.19
C GLY A 241 0.23 -22.15 -8.10
N PRO A 242 -0.24 -22.42 -9.33
CA PRO A 242 -0.63 -21.35 -10.25
C PRO A 242 -1.84 -20.60 -9.71
N LEU A 243 -1.99 -19.35 -10.15
CA LEU A 243 -3.24 -18.60 -10.04
C LEU A 243 -4.28 -19.31 -10.90
N ARG A 244 -5.25 -20.00 -10.30
CA ARG A 244 -6.21 -20.86 -11.03
C ARG A 244 -7.45 -20.14 -11.51
N ARG A 245 -7.92 -19.13 -10.76
CA ARG A 245 -9.17 -18.45 -11.06
C ARG A 245 -9.19 -17.01 -10.53
N ILE A 246 -9.89 -16.14 -11.24
CA ILE A 246 -10.31 -14.83 -10.75
C ILE A 246 -11.81 -14.89 -10.43
N ASP A 247 -12.20 -14.46 -9.23
CA ASP A 247 -13.62 -14.40 -8.88
C ASP A 247 -14.31 -13.28 -9.67
N ALA A 248 -15.39 -13.62 -10.36
CA ALA A 248 -16.15 -12.67 -11.16
C ALA A 248 -16.88 -11.62 -10.31
N ALA A 249 -17.03 -11.83 -9.00
CA ALA A 249 -17.54 -10.84 -8.05
C ALA A 249 -16.79 -9.50 -8.12
N ILE A 250 -15.50 -9.53 -8.50
CA ILE A 250 -14.70 -8.31 -8.70
C ILE A 250 -15.38 -7.35 -9.67
N PHE A 251 -15.97 -7.84 -10.77
CA PHE A 251 -16.61 -7.01 -11.79
C PHE A 251 -17.99 -6.45 -11.37
N ALA A 252 -18.65 -7.11 -10.40
CA ALA A 252 -19.86 -6.57 -9.78
C ALA A 252 -19.53 -5.45 -8.78
N HIS A 253 -18.48 -5.63 -7.98
CA HIS A 253 -18.11 -4.70 -6.91
C HIS A 253 -17.19 -3.56 -7.33
N CYS A 254 -16.58 -3.66 -8.52
CA CYS A 254 -15.70 -2.66 -9.10
C CYS A 254 -16.27 -2.17 -10.45
N PRO A 255 -17.41 -1.46 -10.47
CA PRO A 255 -18.04 -1.02 -11.71
C PRO A 255 -17.18 -0.02 -12.50
N GLY A 256 -16.20 0.61 -11.84
CA GLY A 256 -15.22 1.52 -12.46
C GLY A 256 -14.03 0.82 -13.12
N LEU A 257 -13.90 -0.51 -13.00
CA LEU A 257 -12.72 -1.24 -13.46
C LEU A 257 -12.58 -1.08 -14.98
N VAL A 258 -11.34 -0.85 -15.43
CA VAL A 258 -11.00 -0.67 -16.85
C VAL A 258 -9.73 -1.43 -17.25
N CYS A 259 -9.06 -2.08 -16.30
CA CYS A 259 -7.87 -2.88 -16.55
C CYS A 259 -7.71 -3.92 -15.45
N LEU A 260 -7.62 -5.19 -15.85
CA LEU A 260 -7.24 -6.31 -15.01
C LEU A 260 -6.10 -7.05 -15.71
N SER A 261 -4.85 -6.75 -15.36
CA SER A 261 -3.71 -7.41 -15.99
C SER A 261 -3.41 -8.76 -15.33
N LEU A 262 -3.18 -9.79 -16.15
CA LEU A 262 -2.85 -11.17 -15.77
C LEU A 262 -1.61 -11.67 -16.54
N GLN A 263 -0.83 -10.77 -17.10
CA GLN A 263 0.24 -11.07 -18.03
C GLN A 263 1.32 -11.93 -17.38
N GLY A 264 1.82 -12.92 -18.13
CA GLY A 264 2.97 -13.72 -17.71
C GLY A 264 2.66 -14.72 -16.59
N ASN A 265 1.37 -14.92 -16.27
CA ASN A 265 0.93 -16.10 -15.51
C ASN A 265 1.00 -17.32 -16.43
N CYS A 266 1.44 -18.47 -15.91
CA CYS A 266 1.66 -19.68 -16.72
C CYS A 266 0.38 -20.25 -17.34
N ASN A 267 -0.79 -19.94 -16.79
CA ASN A 267 -2.10 -20.36 -17.24
C ASN A 267 -3.00 -19.16 -17.61
N GLU A 268 -2.41 -18.10 -18.14
CA GLU A 268 -3.12 -16.88 -18.55
C GLU A 268 -4.33 -17.17 -19.47
N GLY A 269 -4.19 -18.09 -20.43
CA GLY A 269 -5.29 -18.50 -21.32
C GLY A 269 -6.47 -19.12 -20.57
N GLU A 270 -6.21 -20.07 -19.67
CA GLU A 270 -7.25 -20.71 -18.85
C GLU A 270 -7.97 -19.72 -17.94
N LEU A 271 -7.24 -18.73 -17.40
CA LEU A 271 -7.83 -17.66 -16.59
C LEU A 271 -8.80 -16.81 -17.39
N ARG A 272 -8.43 -16.44 -18.63
CA ARG A 272 -9.29 -15.66 -19.54
C ARG A 272 -10.52 -16.47 -19.95
N ASP A 273 -10.35 -17.74 -20.30
CA ASP A 273 -11.45 -18.62 -20.69
C ASP A 273 -12.44 -18.82 -19.53
N SER A 274 -11.92 -19.00 -18.31
CA SER A 274 -12.75 -19.11 -17.10
C SER A 274 -13.55 -17.83 -16.83
N LEU A 275 -12.97 -16.66 -17.06
CA LEU A 275 -13.68 -15.38 -16.94
C LEU A 275 -14.75 -15.22 -18.02
N ALA A 276 -14.45 -15.56 -19.28
CA ALA A 276 -15.38 -15.45 -20.40
C ALA A 276 -16.66 -16.28 -20.21
N GLN A 277 -16.58 -17.39 -19.47
CA GLN A 277 -17.74 -18.21 -19.13
C GLN A 277 -18.68 -17.53 -18.11
N SER A 278 -18.20 -16.57 -17.32
CA SER A 278 -18.99 -15.91 -16.28
C SER A 278 -19.97 -14.88 -16.85
N ASP A 279 -21.26 -15.00 -16.50
CA ASP A 279 -22.29 -14.02 -16.85
C ASP A 279 -21.99 -12.63 -16.28
N THR A 280 -21.44 -12.56 -15.06
CA THR A 280 -21.08 -11.28 -14.41
C THR A 280 -20.00 -10.54 -15.19
N TYR A 281 -18.99 -11.27 -15.67
CA TYR A 281 -17.92 -10.69 -16.49
C TYR A 281 -18.43 -10.30 -17.88
N ARG A 282 -19.21 -11.16 -18.56
CA ARG A 282 -19.84 -10.83 -19.85
C ARG A 282 -20.72 -9.57 -19.77
N SER A 283 -21.56 -9.47 -18.74
CA SER A 283 -22.39 -8.28 -18.49
C SER A 283 -21.56 -7.03 -18.18
N TRP A 284 -20.38 -7.19 -17.59
CA TRP A 284 -19.45 -6.08 -17.39
C TRP A 284 -18.78 -5.65 -18.70
N GLN A 285 -18.36 -6.60 -19.56
CA GLN A 285 -17.77 -6.30 -20.87
C GLN A 285 -18.75 -5.51 -21.74
N GLU A 286 -20.02 -5.91 -21.79
CA GLU A 286 -21.06 -5.20 -22.54
C GLU A 286 -21.23 -3.75 -22.06
N ARG A 287 -21.27 -3.53 -20.73
CA ARG A 287 -21.35 -2.19 -20.14
C ARG A 287 -20.11 -1.33 -20.38
N LYS A 288 -18.95 -1.94 -20.64
CA LYS A 288 -17.66 -1.24 -20.83
C LYS A 288 -17.20 -1.18 -22.28
N LYS A 289 -17.97 -1.74 -23.22
CA LYS A 289 -17.63 -1.82 -24.64
C LYS A 289 -17.11 -0.50 -25.21
N ASP A 290 -17.85 0.60 -25.05
CA ASP A 290 -17.44 1.92 -25.57
C ASP A 290 -16.12 2.44 -24.99
N VAL A 291 -15.85 2.14 -23.71
CA VAL A 291 -14.61 2.57 -23.03
C VAL A 291 -13.42 1.76 -23.53
N ILE A 292 -13.64 0.47 -23.75
CA ILE A 292 -12.64 -0.47 -24.27
C ILE A 292 -12.32 -0.11 -25.73
N ASP A 293 -13.35 0.08 -26.55
CA ASP A 293 -13.23 0.43 -27.97
C ASP A 293 -12.46 1.75 -28.14
N LYS A 294 -12.78 2.78 -27.34
CA LYS A 294 -12.03 4.06 -27.36
C LYS A 294 -10.55 3.91 -27.00
N LYS A 295 -10.21 3.03 -26.05
CA LYS A 295 -8.80 2.79 -25.67
C LYS A 295 -8.02 2.06 -26.76
N LEU A 296 -8.66 1.10 -27.44
CA LEU A 296 -8.06 0.38 -28.57
C LEU A 296 -7.78 1.32 -29.75
N HIS A 297 -8.70 2.24 -30.06
CA HIS A 297 -8.52 3.20 -31.15
C HIS A 297 -7.43 4.26 -30.88
N ALA A 298 -7.12 4.53 -29.60
CA ALA A 298 -6.11 5.51 -29.20
C ALA A 298 -4.67 4.97 -29.21
N GLY A 299 -4.42 3.76 -29.75
CA GLY A 299 -3.08 3.16 -29.81
C GLY A 299 -2.55 2.65 -28.47
N GLY A 300 -3.39 2.59 -27.43
CA GLY A 300 -3.04 1.97 -26.16
C GLY A 300 -3.20 0.45 -26.22
N GLN A 301 -2.29 -0.28 -25.58
CA GLN A 301 -2.54 -1.68 -25.26
C GLN A 301 -3.69 -1.73 -24.23
N ALA A 302 -4.86 -2.19 -24.66
CA ALA A 302 -5.88 -2.69 -23.76
C ALA A 302 -5.38 -4.03 -23.21
N GLU A 303 -4.41 -4.01 -22.31
CA GLU A 303 -3.92 -5.22 -21.66
C GLU A 303 -5.01 -5.72 -20.70
N LEU A 304 -5.70 -6.74 -21.23
CA LEU A 304 -6.93 -7.42 -20.81
C LEU A 304 -8.24 -6.61 -20.88
N LEU A 305 -8.90 -6.76 -22.04
CA LEU A 305 -10.19 -7.45 -22.12
C LEU A 305 -10.08 -8.80 -21.40
#